data_AF-A0A549SRC4-F1
#
_entry.id   AF-A0A549SRC4-F1
#
_cell.length_a   1.000
_cell.length_b   1.000
_cell.length_c   1.000
_cell.angle_alpha   90.00
_cell.angle_beta   90.00
_cell.angle_gamma   90.00
#
_symmetry.space_group_name_H-M   'P 1'
#
loop_
_entity.id
_entity.type
_entity.pdbx_description
1 polymer ?
#
loop_
_entity_poly.entity_id
_entity_poly.type
_entity_poly.pdbx_seq_one_letter_code
_entity_poly.pdbx_strand_id
1 'polypeptide(L)'
;MRHETEFQQKAREALGLVDVPGLRYETIDETLRVTISDPSNHNALTKSAMDGLYETLRRFRALPFDRLEIDFDTASGSVACAGLNLEDFEAA
;
A
#
# COMPACT_ATOMS: atom_id res chain seq x y z
N MET A 1 18.99 -14.78 -4.88
CA MET A 1 17.80 -15.64 -4.62
C MET A 1 17.49 -15.83 -3.13
N ARG A 2 18.15 -16.68 -2.32
CA ARG A 2 17.73 -16.86 -0.90
C ARG A 2 17.81 -15.60 -0.01
N HIS A 3 18.83 -14.76 -0.20
CA HIS A 3 18.99 -13.52 0.57
C HIS A 3 17.94 -12.44 0.25
N GLU A 4 17.37 -12.49 -0.95
CA GLU A 4 16.36 -11.55 -1.44
C GLU A 4 15.00 -11.82 -0.78
N THR A 5 14.63 -13.09 -0.66
CA THR A 5 13.38 -13.52 -0.03
C THR A 5 13.38 -13.26 1.48
N GLU A 6 14.50 -13.52 2.16
CA GLU A 6 14.65 -13.22 3.59
C GLU A 6 14.65 -11.72 3.89
N PHE A 7 15.23 -10.92 3.00
CA PHE A 7 15.24 -9.46 3.13
C PHE A 7 13.85 -8.85 2.92
N GLN A 8 13.09 -9.33 1.94
CA GLN A 8 11.71 -8.90 1.71
C GLN A 8 10.77 -9.28 2.86
N GLN A 9 10.93 -10.49 3.43
CA GLN A 9 10.17 -10.95 4.57
C GLN A 9 10.50 -10.16 5.84
N LYS A 10 11.79 -9.88 6.09
CA LYS A 10 12.25 -9.01 7.17
C LYS A 10 11.83 -7.56 7.01
N ALA A 11 11.75 -7.03 5.79
CA ALA A 11 11.22 -5.69 5.55
C ALA A 11 9.73 -5.62 5.91
N ARG A 12 8.92 -6.61 5.49
CA ARG A 12 7.51 -6.77 5.90
C ARG A 12 7.33 -6.84 7.41
N GLU A 13 8.14 -7.67 8.09
CA GLU A 13 8.11 -7.83 9.55
C GLU A 13 8.62 -6.59 10.31
N ALA A 14 9.74 -5.99 9.88
CA ALA A 14 10.34 -4.81 10.49
C ALA A 14 9.48 -3.55 10.32
N LEU A 15 8.70 -3.50 9.23
CA LEU A 15 7.78 -2.41 8.99
C LEU A 15 6.56 -2.42 9.90
N GLY A 16 6.12 -3.60 10.35
CA GLY A 16 4.76 -3.77 10.86
C GLY A 16 3.72 -3.27 9.84
N LEU A 17 3.97 -3.43 8.54
CA LEU A 17 2.95 -3.23 7.50
C LEU A 17 1.89 -4.31 7.73
N VAL A 18 0.94 -4.01 8.60
CA VAL A 18 -0.27 -4.81 8.79
C VAL A 18 -0.94 -4.95 7.44
N ASP A 19 -1.62 -6.07 7.19
CA ASP A 19 -2.52 -6.16 6.04
C ASP A 19 -3.60 -5.07 6.20
N VAL A 20 -3.38 -3.93 5.55
CA VAL A 20 -4.29 -2.79 5.54
C VAL A 20 -5.29 -3.03 4.41
N PRO A 21 -6.59 -3.17 4.70
CA PRO A 21 -7.61 -3.28 3.66
C PRO A 21 -7.50 -2.13 2.65
N GLY A 22 -7.52 -2.45 1.36
CA GLY A 22 -7.37 -1.47 0.29
C GLY A 22 -5.92 -1.20 -0.14
N LEU A 23 -4.91 -1.72 0.57
CA LEU A 23 -3.50 -1.60 0.19
C LEU A 23 -2.86 -2.98 -0.01
N ARG A 24 -2.16 -3.15 -1.13
CA ARG A 24 -1.29 -4.29 -1.40
C ARG A 24 0.15 -3.82 -1.45
N TYR A 25 1.05 -4.57 -0.83
CA TYR A 25 2.47 -4.25 -0.79
C TYR A 25 3.26 -5.33 -1.52
N GLU A 26 4.10 -4.90 -2.45
CA GLU A 26 4.98 -5.75 -3.24
C GLU A 26 6.40 -5.19 -3.21
N THR A 27 7.37 -6.08 -3.35
CA THR A 27 8.78 -5.70 -3.39
C THR A 27 9.41 -6.23 -4.66
N ILE A 28 9.91 -5.34 -5.51
CA ILE A 28 10.45 -5.65 -6.84
C ILE A 28 11.72 -4.83 -7.01
N ASP A 29 12.87 -5.47 -7.24
CA ASP A 29 14.15 -4.81 -7.56
C ASP A 29 14.42 -3.54 -6.71
N GLU A 30 14.60 -3.72 -5.39
CA GLU A 30 14.86 -2.64 -4.42
C GLU A 30 13.76 -1.56 -4.33
N THR A 31 12.62 -1.77 -4.99
CA THR A 31 11.44 -0.91 -4.95
C THR A 31 10.38 -1.50 -4.04
N LEU A 32 9.86 -0.68 -3.12
CA LEU A 32 8.60 -0.95 -2.45
C LEU A 32 7.47 -0.42 -3.33
N ARG A 33 6.62 -1.31 -3.83
CA ARG A 33 5.40 -0.94 -4.55
C ARG A 33 4.21 -1.07 -3.61
N VAL A 34 3.40 -0.02 -3.54
CA VAL A 34 2.12 0.00 -2.83
C VAL A 34 1.02 0.17 -3.87
N THR A 35 0.15 -0.83 -4.01
CA THR A 35 -1.00 -0.76 -4.91
C THR A 35 -2.27 -0.55 -4.10
N ILE A 36 -2.94 0.57 -4.37
CA ILE A 36 -4.28 0.85 -3.86
C ILE A 36 -5.28 0.03 -4.69
N SER A 37 -6.05 -0.83 -4.03
CA SER A 37 -6.98 -1.75 -4.69
C SER A 37 -8.21 -1.95 -3.80
N ASP A 38 -9.29 -1.28 -4.19
CA ASP A 38 -10.65 -1.53 -3.72
C ASP A 38 -11.61 -1.41 -4.92
N PRO A 39 -11.61 -2.40 -5.84
CA PRO A 39 -12.40 -2.33 -7.06
C PRO A 39 -13.91 -2.21 -6.79
N SER A 40 -14.39 -2.78 -5.68
CA SER A 40 -15.78 -2.68 -5.25
C SER A 40 -16.23 -1.24 -5.01
N ASN A 41 -15.34 -0.38 -4.53
CA ASN A 41 -15.62 1.02 -4.23
C ASN A 41 -14.88 1.97 -5.17
N HIS A 42 -14.58 1.55 -6.41
CA HIS A 42 -13.93 2.40 -7.40
C HIS A 42 -12.57 2.95 -6.93
N ASN A 43 -11.82 2.16 -6.15
CA ASN A 43 -10.58 2.54 -5.48
C ASN A 43 -10.71 3.79 -4.59
N ALA A 44 -11.89 4.03 -4.00
CA ALA A 44 -12.06 5.07 -3.00
C ALA A 44 -11.19 4.80 -1.77
N LEU A 45 -10.48 5.82 -1.29
CA LEU A 45 -9.57 5.72 -0.16
C LEU A 45 -10.34 5.67 1.15
N THR A 46 -10.22 4.56 1.88
CA THR A 46 -10.63 4.44 3.28
C THR A 46 -9.65 5.17 4.20
N LYS A 47 -10.08 5.45 5.43
CA LYS A 47 -9.23 6.02 6.49
C LYS A 47 -8.06 5.11 6.81
N SER A 48 -8.30 3.80 6.88
CA SER A 48 -7.23 2.81 7.11
C SER A 48 -6.20 2.79 5.99
N ALA A 49 -6.62 2.88 4.72
CA ALA A 49 -5.71 2.99 3.59
C ALA A 49 -4.92 4.31 3.62
N MET A 50 -5.54 5.43 3.99
CA MET A 50 -4.83 6.70 4.15
C MET A 50 -3.78 6.64 5.29
N ASP A 51 -4.15 6.11 6.45
CA ASP A 51 -3.24 5.95 7.59
C ASP A 51 -2.07 5.01 7.24
N GLY A 52 -2.34 3.93 6.50
CA GLY A 52 -1.32 3.00 6.00
C GLY A 52 -0.34 3.65 5.01
N LEU A 53 -0.86 4.44 4.07
CA LEU A 53 -0.02 5.22 3.14
C LEU A 53 0.83 6.26 3.87
N TYR A 54 0.24 6.97 4.84
CA TYR A 54 0.96 7.93 5.67
C TYR A 54 2.10 7.27 6.44
N GLU A 55 1.85 6.15 7.12
CA GLU A 55 2.88 5.42 7.86
C GLU A 55 3.96 4.87 6.92
N THR A 56 3.58 4.40 5.73
CA THR A 56 4.54 3.96 4.71
C THR A 56 5.47 5.09 4.30
N LEU A 57 4.92 6.26 3.95
CA LEU A 57 5.71 7.44 3.58
C LEU A 57 6.61 7.91 4.72
N ARG A 58 6.08 7.94 5.96
CA ARG A 58 6.80 8.38 7.15
C ARG A 58 8.01 7.49 7.45
N ARG A 59 7.87 6.18 7.24
CA ARG A 59 8.92 5.19 7.56
C ARG A 59 9.83 4.87 6.39
N PHE A 60 9.47 5.22 5.15
CA PHE A 60 10.17 4.81 3.93
C PHE A 60 11.68 5.02 3.99
N ARG A 61 12.15 6.15 4.54
CA ARG A 61 13.59 6.46 4.64
C ARG A 61 14.39 5.53 5.56
N ALA A 62 13.73 4.81 6.46
CA ALA A 62 14.34 3.82 7.33
C ALA A 62 14.30 2.41 6.72
N LEU A 63 13.69 2.27 5.54
CA LEU A 63 13.57 1.00 4.85
C LEU A 63 14.73 0.78 3.91
N PRO A 64 15.05 -0.48 3.61
CA PRO A 64 16.18 -0.79 2.76
C PRO A 64 15.72 -0.87 1.29
N PHE A 65 14.90 0.10 0.87
CA PHE A 65 14.40 0.25 -0.49
C PHE A 65 14.88 1.58 -1.04
N ASP A 66 15.34 1.57 -2.28
CA ASP A 66 15.84 2.76 -2.97
C ASP A 66 14.70 3.59 -3.56
N ARG A 67 13.56 2.96 -3.81
CA ARG A 67 12.40 3.57 -4.45
C ARG A 67 11.07 3.17 -3.82
N LEU A 68 10.15 4.13 -3.75
CA LEU A 68 8.75 3.91 -3.43
C LEU A 68 7.91 4.16 -4.69
N GLU A 69 7.09 3.20 -5.06
CA GLU A 69 6.06 3.35 -6.09
C GLU A 69 4.67 3.23 -5.43
N ILE A 70 3.75 4.12 -5.80
CA ILE A 70 2.36 4.07 -5.35
C ILE A 70 1.49 4.06 -6.60
N ASP A 71 0.77 2.96 -6.78
CA ASP A 71 -0.04 2.68 -7.95
C ASP A 71 -1.51 2.47 -7.56
N PHE A 72 -2.40 2.62 -8.54
CA PHE A 72 -3.80 2.24 -8.42
C PHE A 72 -4.10 1.02 -9.29
N ASP A 73 -4.88 0.07 -8.76
CA ASP A 73 -5.36 -1.06 -9.53
C ASP A 73 -6.46 -0.64 -10.51
N THR A 74 -6.03 -0.28 -11.72
CA THR A 74 -6.93 0.03 -12.85
C THR A 74 -7.19 -1.18 -13.74
N ALA A 75 -6.46 -2.28 -13.55
CA ALA A 75 -6.61 -3.51 -14.35
C ALA A 75 -7.94 -4.21 -14.07
N SER A 76 -8.53 -3.99 -12.90
CA SER A 76 -9.85 -4.49 -12.50
C SER A 76 -11.04 -3.81 -13.20
N GLY A 77 -10.80 -2.90 -14.15
CA GLY A 77 -11.86 -2.08 -14.76
C GLY A 77 -12.37 -0.95 -13.85
N SER A 78 -11.70 -0.75 -12.72
CA SER A 78 -11.94 0.37 -11.80
C SER A 78 -11.31 1.66 -12.33
N VAL A 79 -11.85 2.82 -11.91
CA VAL A 79 -11.18 4.12 -12.08
C VAL A 79 -9.89 4.16 -11.25
N ALA A 80 -9.00 5.09 -11.55
CA ALA A 80 -7.78 5.26 -10.75
C ALA A 80 -8.12 5.47 -9.27
N CYS A 81 -8.96 6.45 -8.93
CA CYS A 81 -9.42 6.69 -7.57
C CYS A 81 -10.71 7.51 -7.59
N ALA A 82 -11.74 7.08 -6.87
CA ALA A 82 -12.99 7.83 -6.72
C ALA A 82 -12.97 8.90 -5.61
N GLY A 83 -11.79 9.19 -5.05
CA GLY A 83 -11.62 10.13 -3.93
C GLY A 83 -11.63 9.41 -2.59
N LEU A 84 -12.40 9.94 -1.62
CA LEU A 84 -12.53 9.35 -0.29
C LEU A 84 -13.72 8.40 -0.24
N ASN A 85 -13.60 7.32 0.53
CA ASN A 85 -14.74 6.45 0.83
C ASN A 85 -15.68 7.17 1.83
N LEU A 86 -16.78 7.73 1.34
CA LEU A 86 -17.68 8.55 2.16
C LEU A 86 -18.33 7.74 3.30
N GLU A 87 -18.68 6.48 3.07
CA GLU A 87 -19.30 5.63 4.10
C GLU A 87 -18.35 5.41 5.28
N ASP A 88 -17.07 5.20 4.99
CA ASP A 88 -16.02 5.03 6.01
C ASP A 88 -15.72 6.33 6.77
N PHE A 89 -15.75 7.48 6.10
CA PHE A 89 -15.47 8.78 6.71
C PHE A 89 -16.64 9.39 7.48
N GLU A 90 -17.88 9.11 7.09
CA GLU A 90 -19.09 9.59 7.79
C GLU A 90 -19.47 8.71 8.99
N ALA A 91 -19.02 7.46 9.02
CA ALA A 91 -19.26 6.53 10.13
C ALA A 91 -18.31 6.72 11.35
N ALA A 92 -17.31 7.60 11.24
CA ALA A 92 -16.25 7.83 12.23
C ALA A 92 -16.45 9.07 13.10
#